data_AF-A0A7J9HGV2-F1
#
_entry.id   AF-A0A7J9HGV2-F1
#
_cell.length_a   1.000
_cell.length_b   1.000
_cell.length_c   1.000
_cell.angle_alpha   90.00
_cell.angle_beta   90.00
_cell.angle_gamma   90.00
#
_symmetry.space_group_name_H-M   'P 1'
#
loop_
_entity.id
_entity.type
_entity.pdbx_description
1 polymer ?
#
loop_
_entity_poly.entity_id
_entity_poly.type
_entity_poly.pdbx_seq_one_letter_code
_entity_poly.pdbx_strand_id
1 'polypeptide(L)'
;MQEPFDTVPLIWIVQEDTLAKRLPVYEEKGLQHLVLNWKTAFTRANVILFPDFTLPMLYSMLDTGNFHVIPGSPVDVWGAESYSKTHEKQQLRKDNGFSMDDMVVLVVGSSFFYDELSWDYAVALQTIGPLLQRYTRRNDAGGSFKFIFLSGNSTDGYDDALQQVASRLGLPQGSVRHYGLDGDTNGVILMADIVLYGSSQEEQGFPPLIIRAMTFGIPVVDGAHCVFFPKHDPDALLRAFSLLISNGRLSKFAETVASSGRLLAKNILASECITGYASLLVNLLYFPSDVLLPGPVSELLQASWEWNLFRKEIEHSNFDTSVDSSVVYTVEEELTKHIIDTSKNRTELQDQDALTGQDLDLVTEIENFEDYERLEMEEINERTERHLGVWDEIYRNARKSEKLRFEANERDEGELERTGQPVCIYEIYGGAGAWPFLHHGSLYRGLS
;
A
#
# COMPACT_ATOMS: atom_id res chain seq x y z
N MET A 1 -11.21 -4.69 -41.87
CA MET A 1 -9.88 -4.32 -41.34
C MET A 1 -9.75 -5.05 -40.03
N GLN A 2 -8.74 -5.91 -39.86
CA GLN A 2 -8.42 -6.45 -38.53
C GLN A 2 -8.04 -5.27 -37.64
N GLU A 3 -8.65 -5.14 -36.47
CA GLU A 3 -8.30 -4.08 -35.53
C GLU A 3 -6.84 -4.33 -35.08
N PRO A 4 -5.91 -3.42 -35.39
CA PRO A 4 -4.48 -3.67 -35.22
C PRO A 4 -4.04 -3.78 -33.75
N PHE A 5 -4.95 -3.51 -32.81
CA PHE A 5 -4.70 -3.49 -31.38
C PHE A 5 -5.43 -4.59 -30.60
N ASP A 6 -6.24 -5.43 -31.25
CA ASP A 6 -6.95 -6.54 -30.58
C ASP A 6 -6.01 -7.56 -29.92
N THR A 7 -4.77 -7.66 -30.41
CA THR A 7 -3.76 -8.61 -29.93
C THR A 7 -2.67 -7.95 -29.09
N VAL A 8 -2.76 -6.64 -28.83
CA VAL A 8 -1.75 -5.94 -28.04
C VAL A 8 -2.12 -6.04 -26.57
N PRO A 9 -1.27 -6.63 -25.72
CA PRO A 9 -1.62 -6.80 -24.32
C PRO A 9 -1.53 -5.47 -23.57
N LEU A 10 -2.51 -5.24 -22.70
CA LEU A 10 -2.65 -4.03 -21.90
C LEU A 10 -2.10 -4.26 -20.49
N ILE A 11 -1.06 -3.52 -20.13
CA ILE A 11 -0.57 -3.40 -18.76
C ILE A 11 -1.07 -2.07 -18.20
N TRP A 12 -1.84 -2.11 -17.11
CA TRP A 12 -2.31 -0.91 -16.44
C TRP A 12 -1.61 -0.76 -15.09
N ILE A 13 -0.87 0.33 -14.92
CA ILE A 13 -0.18 0.67 -13.66
C ILE A 13 -1.08 1.56 -12.82
N VAL A 14 -1.40 1.13 -11.60
CA VAL A 14 -2.21 1.89 -10.63
C VAL A 14 -1.30 2.37 -9.52
N GLN A 15 -1.19 3.69 -9.35
CA GLN A 15 -0.26 4.34 -8.41
C GLN A 15 -0.94 5.08 -7.26
N GLU A 16 -2.27 5.13 -7.24
CA GLU A 16 -3.05 5.88 -6.25
C GLU A 16 -4.13 5.01 -5.62
N ASP A 17 -4.62 5.41 -4.44
CA ASP A 17 -5.68 4.73 -3.69
C ASP A 17 -7.05 5.41 -3.80
N THR A 18 -7.15 6.50 -4.59
CA THR A 18 -8.36 7.32 -4.74
C THR A 18 -9.59 6.49 -5.09
N LEU A 19 -9.49 5.60 -6.08
CA LEU A 19 -10.61 4.73 -6.48
C LEU A 19 -10.94 3.75 -5.35
N ALA A 20 -9.95 3.10 -4.75
CA ALA A 20 -10.18 2.17 -3.65
C ALA A 20 -10.92 2.81 -2.47
N LYS A 21 -10.56 4.05 -2.10
CA LYS A 21 -11.27 4.83 -1.07
C LYS A 21 -12.71 5.18 -1.47
N ARG A 22 -13.00 5.31 -2.77
CA ARG A 22 -14.35 5.59 -3.29
C ARG A 22 -15.25 4.38 -3.42
N LEU A 23 -14.70 3.16 -3.59
CA LEU A 23 -15.50 1.95 -3.77
C LEU A 23 -16.48 1.69 -2.61
N PRO A 24 -16.09 1.77 -1.31
CA PRO A 24 -17.04 1.63 -0.20
C PRO A 24 -18.18 2.65 -0.26
N VAL A 25 -17.87 3.89 -0.63
CA VAL A 25 -18.87 4.98 -0.75
C VAL A 25 -19.87 4.69 -1.87
N TYR A 26 -19.44 4.07 -2.97
CA TYR A 26 -20.35 3.65 -4.03
C TYR A 26 -21.29 2.54 -3.56
N GLU A 27 -20.79 1.55 -2.82
CA GLU A 27 -21.62 0.48 -2.26
C GLU A 27 -22.65 1.02 -1.26
N GLU A 28 -22.22 1.87 -0.31
CA GLU A 28 -23.10 2.50 0.68
C GLU A 28 -24.21 3.34 0.04
N LYS A 29 -23.90 4.01 -1.07
CA LYS A 29 -24.87 4.83 -1.83
C LYS A 29 -25.71 4.01 -2.83
N GLY A 30 -25.53 2.69 -2.88
CA GLY A 30 -26.25 1.80 -3.81
C GLY A 30 -25.86 1.97 -5.29
N LEU A 31 -24.68 2.55 -5.58
CA LEU A 31 -24.16 2.79 -6.93
C LEU A 31 -23.41 1.57 -7.48
N GLN A 32 -24.00 0.38 -7.37
CA GLN A 32 -23.36 -0.89 -7.75
C GLN A 32 -22.93 -0.95 -9.23
N HIS A 33 -23.64 -0.24 -10.11
CA HIS A 33 -23.29 -0.14 -11.53
C HIS A 33 -21.90 0.48 -11.76
N LEU A 34 -21.46 1.41 -10.91
CA LEU A 34 -20.12 2.01 -11.01
C LEU A 34 -19.04 1.01 -10.64
N VAL A 35 -19.26 0.24 -9.58
CA VAL A 35 -18.36 -0.83 -9.17
C VAL A 35 -18.24 -1.88 -10.27
N LEU A 36 -19.36 -2.26 -10.91
CA LEU A 36 -19.37 -3.20 -12.03
C LEU A 36 -18.62 -2.66 -13.26
N ASN A 37 -18.78 -1.37 -13.57
CA ASN A 37 -18.08 -0.72 -14.67
C ASN A 37 -16.57 -0.70 -14.43
N TRP A 38 -16.13 -0.34 -13.22
CA TRP A 38 -14.73 -0.40 -12.83
C TRP A 38 -14.18 -1.80 -12.90
N LYS A 39 -14.92 -2.79 -12.38
CA LYS A 39 -14.53 -4.20 -12.46
C LYS A 39 -14.38 -4.66 -13.92
N THR A 40 -15.30 -4.27 -14.79
CA THR A 40 -15.23 -4.57 -16.23
C THR A 40 -14.01 -3.91 -16.89
N ALA A 41 -13.67 -2.69 -16.52
CA ALA A 41 -12.46 -2.03 -17.00
C ALA A 41 -11.19 -2.75 -16.52
N PHE A 42 -11.17 -3.20 -15.26
CA PHE A 42 -10.07 -3.97 -14.69
C PHE A 42 -9.91 -5.33 -15.39
N THR A 43 -11.00 -6.02 -15.74
CA THR A 43 -10.96 -7.28 -16.50
C THR A 43 -10.36 -7.13 -17.90
N ARG A 44 -10.44 -5.94 -18.52
CA ARG A 44 -9.90 -5.69 -19.87
C ARG A 44 -8.37 -5.59 -19.88
N ALA A 45 -7.75 -5.27 -18.76
CA ALA A 45 -6.30 -5.27 -18.65
C ALA A 45 -5.78 -6.71 -18.53
N ASN A 46 -4.72 -7.04 -19.28
CA ASN A 46 -4.07 -8.34 -19.16
C ASN A 46 -3.37 -8.47 -17.80
N VAL A 47 -2.76 -7.38 -17.34
CA VAL A 47 -2.12 -7.28 -16.03
C VAL A 47 -2.37 -5.89 -15.44
N ILE A 48 -2.78 -5.87 -14.17
CA ILE A 48 -2.86 -4.66 -13.37
C ILE A 48 -1.66 -4.67 -12.43
N LEU A 49 -0.86 -3.63 -12.53
CA LEU A 49 0.39 -3.52 -11.82
C LEU A 49 0.31 -2.50 -10.70
N PHE A 50 0.70 -2.92 -9.51
CA PHE A 50 0.84 -2.06 -8.34
C PHE A 50 2.32 -1.86 -7.96
N PRO A 51 2.72 -0.64 -7.54
CA PRO A 51 4.08 -0.33 -7.10
C PRO A 51 4.39 -0.80 -5.67
N ASP A 52 3.36 -1.20 -4.91
CA ASP A 52 3.50 -1.68 -3.54
C ASP A 52 2.44 -2.74 -3.22
N PHE A 53 2.66 -3.47 -2.13
CA PHE A 53 1.80 -4.57 -1.68
C PHE A 53 0.54 -4.09 -0.94
N THR A 54 0.42 -2.82 -0.63
CA THR A 54 -0.72 -2.26 0.11
C THR A 54 -1.89 -1.99 -0.82
N LEU A 55 -1.62 -1.42 -2.00
CA LEU A 55 -2.63 -1.09 -3.01
C LEU A 55 -3.48 -2.29 -3.47
N PRO A 56 -2.94 -3.45 -3.84
CA PRO A 56 -3.78 -4.58 -4.26
C PRO A 56 -4.78 -5.01 -3.18
N MET A 57 -4.44 -4.86 -1.89
CA MET A 57 -5.37 -5.13 -0.80
C MET A 57 -6.54 -4.14 -0.77
N LEU A 58 -6.25 -2.85 -0.97
CA LEU A 58 -7.26 -1.79 -1.05
C LEU A 58 -8.17 -1.95 -2.28
N TYR A 59 -7.62 -2.46 -3.39
CA TYR A 59 -8.34 -2.69 -4.64
C TYR A 59 -9.00 -4.08 -4.73
N SER A 60 -9.02 -4.86 -3.65
CA SER A 60 -9.51 -6.24 -3.63
C SER A 60 -10.94 -6.44 -4.15
N MET A 61 -11.83 -5.43 -4.02
CA MET A 61 -13.18 -5.49 -4.60
C MET A 61 -13.19 -5.62 -6.14
N LEU A 62 -12.14 -5.12 -6.79
CA LEU A 62 -11.96 -5.14 -8.25
C LEU A 62 -11.03 -6.28 -8.70
N ASP A 63 -10.62 -7.17 -7.81
CA ASP A 63 -9.73 -8.27 -8.16
C ASP A 63 -10.41 -9.22 -9.15
N THR A 64 -9.70 -9.51 -10.24
CA THR A 64 -10.10 -10.44 -11.30
C THR A 64 -9.06 -11.53 -11.55
N GLY A 65 -8.04 -11.64 -10.68
CA GLY A 65 -6.94 -12.59 -10.80
C GLY A 65 -5.79 -12.10 -11.69
N ASN A 66 -5.80 -10.83 -12.11
CA ASN A 66 -4.79 -10.20 -12.98
C ASN A 66 -3.89 -9.19 -12.24
N PHE A 67 -3.90 -9.19 -10.91
CA PHE A 67 -3.08 -8.29 -10.09
C PHE A 67 -1.65 -8.78 -10.02
N HIS A 68 -0.71 -7.84 -10.17
CA HIS A 68 0.72 -8.08 -10.05
C HIS A 68 1.35 -6.92 -9.28
N VAL A 69 2.40 -7.21 -8.51
CA VAL A 69 3.11 -6.20 -7.73
C VAL A 69 4.57 -6.19 -8.14
N ILE A 70 5.08 -5.02 -8.54
CA ILE A 70 6.51 -4.80 -8.74
C ILE A 70 6.94 -3.70 -7.78
N PRO A 71 7.59 -4.05 -6.66
CA PRO A 71 8.01 -3.07 -5.67
C PRO A 71 9.22 -2.27 -6.15
N GLY A 72 9.35 -1.05 -5.64
CA GLY A 72 10.45 -0.15 -5.94
C GLY A 72 10.02 0.91 -6.95
N SER A 73 9.98 2.15 -6.49
CA SER A 73 9.67 3.32 -7.32
C SER A 73 10.67 4.44 -7.05
N PRO A 74 11.18 5.14 -8.09
CA PRO A 74 12.03 6.30 -7.90
C PRO A 74 11.25 7.53 -7.41
N VAL A 75 9.92 7.48 -7.32
CA VAL A 75 9.04 8.64 -7.05
C VAL A 75 9.37 9.31 -5.71
N ASP A 76 9.62 8.55 -4.65
CA ASP A 76 9.89 9.12 -3.32
C ASP A 76 11.26 9.81 -3.25
N VAL A 77 12.27 9.21 -3.89
CA VAL A 77 13.61 9.81 -4.02
C VAL A 77 13.53 11.08 -4.85
N TRP A 78 12.84 11.02 -6.00
CA TRP A 78 12.62 12.18 -6.85
C TRP A 78 11.91 13.30 -6.09
N GLY A 79 10.77 13.00 -5.46
CA GLY A 79 10.00 13.98 -4.68
C GLY A 79 10.82 14.66 -3.59
N ALA A 80 11.60 13.89 -2.83
CA ALA A 80 12.47 14.43 -1.79
C ALA A 80 13.65 15.26 -2.35
N GLU A 81 14.29 14.83 -3.45
CA GLU A 81 15.36 15.62 -4.08
C GLU A 81 14.84 16.94 -4.69
N SER A 82 13.67 16.91 -5.34
CA SER A 82 13.01 18.11 -5.86
C SER A 82 12.65 19.07 -4.74
N TYR A 83 12.06 18.57 -3.65
CA TYR A 83 11.66 19.38 -2.49
C TYR A 83 12.88 20.05 -1.82
N SER A 84 14.00 19.33 -1.72
CA SER A 84 15.26 19.86 -1.14
C SER A 84 15.90 20.99 -1.96
N LYS A 85 15.54 21.14 -3.24
CA LYS A 85 16.06 22.24 -4.08
C LYS A 85 15.35 23.56 -3.81
N THR A 86 14.08 23.50 -3.40
CA THR A 86 13.22 24.67 -3.19
C THR A 86 13.06 25.04 -1.73
N HIS A 87 13.25 24.07 -0.81
CA HIS A 87 13.06 24.27 0.63
C HIS A 87 14.35 24.04 1.41
N GLU A 88 14.61 24.94 2.37
CA GLU A 88 15.73 24.81 3.30
C GLU A 88 15.23 24.42 4.70
N LYS A 89 15.89 23.43 5.31
CA LYS A 89 15.62 22.99 6.69
C LYS A 89 15.54 24.14 7.70
N GLN A 90 16.42 25.13 7.54
CA GLN A 90 16.49 26.30 8.41
C GLN A 90 15.22 27.16 8.37
N GLN A 91 14.71 27.39 7.17
CA GLN A 91 13.50 28.18 6.95
C GLN A 91 12.27 27.43 7.49
N LEU A 92 12.15 26.14 7.17
CA LEU A 92 11.06 25.29 7.66
C LEU A 92 10.99 25.23 9.20
N ARG A 93 12.14 25.13 9.88
CA ARG A 93 12.18 25.18 11.36
C ARG A 93 11.66 26.49 11.90
N LYS A 94 12.09 27.62 11.31
CA LYS A 94 11.67 28.95 11.74
C LYS A 94 10.16 29.13 11.55
N ASP A 95 9.63 28.70 10.41
CA ASP A 95 8.20 28.82 10.08
C ASP A 95 7.33 27.96 10.99
N ASN A 96 7.86 26.82 11.45
CA ASN A 96 7.20 25.94 12.43
C ASN A 96 7.53 26.29 13.90
N GLY A 97 8.25 27.38 14.16
CA GLY A 97 8.56 27.84 15.52
C GLY A 97 9.52 26.93 16.31
N PHE A 98 10.42 26.23 15.61
CA PHE A 98 11.53 25.47 16.21
C PHE A 98 12.81 26.32 16.26
N SER A 99 13.58 26.19 17.33
CA SER A 99 14.91 26.78 17.41
C SER A 99 15.91 26.00 16.55
N MET A 100 16.98 26.66 16.10
CA MET A 100 18.08 25.98 15.39
C MET A 100 18.84 24.99 16.29
N ASP A 101 18.87 25.27 17.58
CA ASP A 101 19.54 24.43 18.57
C ASP A 101 18.66 23.27 19.05
N ASP A 102 17.36 23.27 18.72
CA ASP A 102 16.46 22.18 19.09
C ASP A 102 16.80 20.91 18.31
N MET A 103 16.76 19.78 19.04
CA MET A 103 16.90 18.44 18.47
C MET A 103 15.50 17.92 18.14
N VAL A 104 15.21 17.78 16.85
CA VAL A 104 13.88 17.36 16.36
C VAL A 104 13.90 15.88 16.01
N VAL A 105 13.13 15.07 16.72
CA VAL A 105 12.97 13.63 16.47
C VAL A 105 11.58 13.39 15.90
N LEU A 106 11.52 12.91 14.66
CA LEU A 106 10.26 12.53 14.01
C LEU A 106 9.96 11.06 14.32
N VAL A 107 8.73 10.75 14.72
CA VAL A 107 8.24 9.40 14.96
C VAL A 107 7.21 9.07 13.89
N VAL A 108 7.48 8.00 13.14
CA VAL A 108 6.65 7.52 12.04
C VAL A 108 6.21 6.08 12.33
N GLY A 109 4.92 5.81 12.18
CA GLY A 109 4.32 4.48 12.36
C GLY A 109 4.21 3.68 11.06
N SER A 110 3.39 2.63 11.10
CA SER A 110 3.14 1.73 9.96
C SER A 110 2.52 2.46 8.77
N SER A 111 2.95 2.10 7.55
CA SER A 111 2.40 2.64 6.32
C SER A 111 0.96 2.23 6.02
N PHE A 112 0.46 1.17 6.66
CA PHE A 112 -0.91 0.68 6.49
C PHE A 112 -1.95 1.47 7.28
N PHE A 113 -1.55 2.13 8.37
CA PHE A 113 -2.45 2.83 9.30
C PHE A 113 -2.03 4.28 9.46
N TYR A 114 -1.63 4.90 8.36
CA TYR A 114 -1.32 6.31 8.33
C TYR A 114 -2.51 7.17 8.75
N ASP A 115 -3.74 6.72 8.53
CA ASP A 115 -4.95 7.51 8.77
C ASP A 115 -5.48 7.44 10.22
N GLU A 116 -4.93 6.58 11.08
CA GLU A 116 -5.38 6.41 12.47
C GLU A 116 -4.24 6.58 13.48
N LEU A 117 -4.55 7.17 14.64
CA LEU A 117 -3.62 7.21 15.78
C LEU A 117 -3.61 5.83 16.45
N SER A 118 -2.94 4.90 15.77
CA SER A 118 -2.92 3.49 16.12
C SER A 118 -2.22 3.23 17.46
N TRP A 119 -2.44 2.03 18.01
CA TRP A 119 -1.71 1.52 19.17
C TRP A 119 -0.18 1.59 18.99
N ASP A 120 0.31 1.63 17.75
CA ASP A 120 1.74 1.73 17.42
C ASP A 120 2.34 3.01 17.99
N TYR A 121 1.63 4.14 17.92
CA TYR A 121 2.12 5.40 18.47
C TYR A 121 2.08 5.40 20.00
N ALA A 122 1.11 4.72 20.62
CA ALA A 122 1.07 4.55 22.07
C ALA A 122 2.20 3.64 22.58
N VAL A 123 2.49 2.55 21.85
CA VAL A 123 3.62 1.64 22.12
C VAL A 123 4.95 2.35 21.87
N ALA A 124 5.06 3.11 20.78
CA ALA A 124 6.22 3.94 20.49
C ALA A 124 6.44 4.94 21.64
N LEU A 125 5.40 5.66 22.09
CA LEU A 125 5.44 6.58 23.23
C LEU A 125 5.90 5.92 24.53
N GLN A 126 5.44 4.71 24.84
CA GLN A 126 5.95 3.96 26.00
C GLN A 126 7.41 3.57 25.83
N THR A 127 7.81 3.13 24.63
CA THR A 127 9.18 2.69 24.32
C THR A 127 10.17 3.87 24.34
N ILE A 128 9.75 5.04 23.86
CA ILE A 128 10.54 6.26 23.92
C ILE A 128 10.39 6.99 25.26
N GLY A 129 9.47 6.61 26.14
CA GLY A 129 9.25 7.28 27.44
C GLY A 129 10.54 7.49 28.25
N PRO A 130 11.41 6.47 28.38
CA PRO A 130 12.73 6.62 29.00
C PRO A 130 13.67 7.58 28.26
N LEU A 131 13.66 7.59 26.92
CA LEU A 131 14.38 8.57 26.10
C LEU A 131 13.88 9.99 26.37
N LEU A 132 12.56 10.17 26.34
CA LEU A 132 11.88 11.43 26.58
C LEU A 132 12.30 11.98 27.93
N GLN A 133 12.24 11.18 29.00
CA GLN A 133 12.65 11.63 30.34
C GLN A 133 14.15 11.94 30.44
N ARG A 134 15.02 11.17 29.78
CA ARG A 134 16.48 11.37 29.86
C ARG A 134 16.95 12.61 29.12
N TYR A 135 16.40 12.87 27.94
CA TYR A 135 16.86 13.95 27.06
C TYR A 135 16.07 15.26 27.24
N THR A 136 14.80 15.22 27.64
CA THR A 136 14.04 16.47 27.89
C THR A 136 14.28 17.08 29.28
N ARG A 137 14.74 16.30 30.28
CA ARG A 137 15.08 16.81 31.62
C ARG A 137 16.49 17.35 31.76
N ARG A 138 17.33 17.17 30.74
CA ARG A 138 18.74 17.55 30.78
C ARG A 138 18.85 19.04 30.47
N ASN A 139 18.87 19.89 31.50
CA ASN A 139 19.11 21.34 31.42
C ASN A 139 20.58 21.66 31.13
N ASP A 140 21.18 21.03 30.12
CA ASP A 140 22.50 21.42 29.64
C ASP A 140 22.28 22.51 28.56
N ALA A 141 23.20 23.46 28.43
CA ALA A 141 23.06 24.69 27.62
C ALA A 141 22.88 24.50 26.08
N GLY A 142 22.54 23.30 25.61
CA GLY A 142 22.11 22.99 24.25
C GLY A 142 20.58 23.02 24.14
N GLY A 143 20.04 23.19 22.92
CA GLY A 143 18.60 23.34 22.72
C GLY A 143 17.75 22.14 23.13
N SER A 144 16.43 22.33 23.08
CA SER A 144 15.47 21.40 23.65
C SER A 144 15.17 20.23 22.71
N PHE A 145 14.85 19.07 23.28
CA PHE A 145 14.38 17.92 22.50
C PHE A 145 12.89 18.06 22.18
N LYS A 146 12.56 17.96 20.90
CA LYS A 146 11.20 18.03 20.36
C LYS A 146 10.89 16.72 19.63
N PHE A 147 9.77 16.11 19.97
CA PHE A 147 9.28 14.88 19.35
C PHE A 147 8.07 15.21 18.51
N ILE A 148 8.11 14.81 17.25
CA ILE A 148 7.05 15.07 16.28
C ILE A 148 6.44 13.74 15.89
N PHE A 149 5.12 13.62 15.99
CA PHE A 149 4.38 12.43 15.56
C PHE A 149 3.68 12.75 14.24
N LEU A 150 3.97 11.97 13.21
CA LEU A 150 3.37 12.11 11.90
C LEU A 150 2.36 10.99 11.69
N SER A 151 1.06 11.31 11.84
CA SER A 151 -0.03 10.34 11.81
C SER A 151 -1.38 11.02 11.53
N GLY A 152 -2.34 10.33 10.94
CA GLY A 152 -3.71 10.79 10.72
C GLY A 152 -3.80 12.08 9.90
N ASN A 153 -4.98 12.70 9.95
CA ASN A 153 -5.20 14.05 9.43
C ASN A 153 -5.01 15.11 10.52
N SER A 154 -4.71 16.34 10.10
CA SER A 154 -4.42 17.46 10.99
C SER A 154 -5.61 17.91 11.87
N THR A 155 -6.84 17.50 11.55
CA THR A 155 -8.09 17.98 12.16
C THR A 155 -8.58 17.20 13.37
N ASP A 156 -7.97 16.07 13.70
CA ASP A 156 -8.63 15.02 14.50
C ASP A 156 -8.46 15.15 16.03
N GLY A 157 -8.06 16.33 16.54
CA GLY A 157 -7.90 16.57 17.99
C GLY A 157 -6.76 15.76 18.64
N TYR A 158 -5.91 15.14 17.83
CA TYR A 158 -4.82 14.26 18.27
C TYR A 158 -3.72 14.98 19.04
N ASP A 159 -3.48 16.27 18.74
CA ASP A 159 -2.50 17.07 19.45
C ASP A 159 -2.84 17.19 20.96
N ASP A 160 -4.12 17.36 21.30
CA ASP A 160 -4.58 17.42 22.70
C ASP A 160 -4.38 16.07 23.42
N ALA A 161 -4.65 14.96 22.74
CA ALA A 161 -4.48 13.61 23.30
C ALA A 161 -2.99 13.31 23.55
N LEU A 162 -2.12 13.62 22.58
CA LEU A 162 -0.68 13.43 22.70
C LEU A 162 -0.08 14.34 23.77
N GLN A 163 -0.53 15.59 23.87
CA GLN A 163 -0.09 16.53 24.90
C GLN A 163 -0.53 16.08 26.30
N GLN A 164 -1.71 15.47 26.44
CA GLN A 164 -2.14 14.85 27.70
C GLN A 164 -1.26 13.65 28.07
N VAL A 165 -0.92 12.76 27.13
CA VAL A 165 -0.01 11.64 27.38
C VAL A 165 1.39 12.15 27.78
N ALA A 166 1.89 13.17 27.08
CA ALA A 166 3.16 13.81 27.42
C ALA A 166 3.16 14.42 28.83
N SER A 167 2.05 15.05 29.24
CA SER A 167 1.89 15.60 30.59
C SER A 167 1.93 14.51 31.67
N ARG A 168 1.30 13.34 31.41
CA ARG A 168 1.33 12.18 32.31
C ARG A 168 2.73 11.56 32.42
N LEU A 169 3.52 11.64 31.36
CA LEU A 169 4.93 11.20 31.34
C LEU A 169 5.89 12.22 31.99
N GLY A 170 5.37 13.37 32.43
CA GLY A 170 6.13 14.42 33.10
C GLY A 170 7.05 15.19 32.15
N LEU A 171 6.65 15.35 30.90
CA LEU A 171 7.39 16.07 29.87
C LEU A 171 6.97 17.54 29.82
N PRO A 172 7.89 18.47 29.49
CA PRO A 172 7.56 19.88 29.40
C PRO A 172 6.54 20.14 28.27
N GLN A 173 5.66 21.12 28.50
CA GLN A 173 4.63 21.47 27.52
C GLN A 173 5.26 21.89 26.18
N GLY A 174 4.76 21.36 25.06
CA GLY A 174 5.32 21.61 23.73
C GLY A 174 6.62 20.85 23.42
N SER A 175 6.95 19.79 24.17
CA SER A 175 8.00 18.82 23.78
C SER A 175 7.52 17.79 22.78
N VAL A 176 6.21 17.59 22.66
CA VAL A 176 5.57 16.69 21.70
C VAL A 176 4.66 17.52 20.82
N ARG A 177 4.64 17.24 19.51
CA ARG A 177 3.71 17.85 18.54
C ARG A 177 3.19 16.80 17.57
N HIS A 178 2.00 17.02 17.06
CA HIS A 178 1.37 16.23 16.02
C HIS A 178 1.37 16.96 14.67
N TYR A 179 1.60 16.23 13.58
CA TYR A 179 1.36 16.69 12.21
C TYR A 179 0.59 15.61 11.46
N GLY A 180 -0.41 16.05 10.68
CA GLY A 180 -1.17 15.18 9.79
C GLY A 180 -0.47 14.98 8.43
N LEU A 181 -0.85 13.91 7.74
CA LEU A 181 -0.33 13.56 6.41
C LEU A 181 -0.98 14.34 5.27
N ASP A 182 -2.11 15.00 5.55
CA ASP A 182 -2.79 15.95 4.68
C ASP A 182 -2.00 17.26 4.47
N GLY A 183 -1.00 17.52 5.31
CA GLY A 183 -0.13 18.68 5.23
C GLY A 183 1.17 18.45 4.45
N ASP A 184 2.12 19.38 4.64
CA ASP A 184 3.46 19.30 4.04
C ASP A 184 4.34 18.24 4.74
N THR A 185 4.08 16.97 4.41
CA THR A 185 4.80 15.81 4.96
C THR A 185 6.30 15.89 4.67
N ASN A 186 6.70 16.37 3.49
CA ASN A 186 8.11 16.49 3.13
C ASN A 186 8.81 17.56 3.95
N GLY A 187 8.15 18.68 4.22
CA GLY A 187 8.64 19.72 5.13
C GLY A 187 8.81 19.21 6.55
N VAL A 188 7.86 18.42 7.04
CA VAL A 188 7.92 17.78 8.37
C VAL A 188 9.11 16.82 8.49
N ILE A 189 9.36 16.02 7.45
CA ILE A 189 10.53 15.13 7.44
C ILE A 189 11.82 15.95 7.35
N LEU A 190 11.92 16.93 6.44
CA LEU A 190 13.14 17.72 6.22
C LEU A 190 13.57 18.52 7.47
N MET A 191 12.63 18.94 8.32
CA MET A 191 12.96 19.65 9.55
C MET A 191 13.57 18.76 10.65
N ALA A 192 13.41 17.44 10.56
CA ALA A 192 13.89 16.48 11.55
C ALA A 192 15.42 16.31 11.57
N ASP A 193 15.97 15.91 12.71
CA ASP A 193 17.36 15.49 12.89
C ASP A 193 17.51 13.97 12.94
N ILE A 194 16.51 13.27 13.45
CA ILE A 194 16.45 11.81 13.54
C ILE A 194 15.02 11.39 13.21
N VAL A 195 14.86 10.33 12.42
CA VAL A 195 13.56 9.68 12.22
C VAL A 195 13.55 8.36 12.97
N LEU A 196 12.62 8.19 13.90
CA LEU A 196 12.32 6.93 14.57
C LEU A 196 11.17 6.26 13.84
N TYR A 197 11.42 5.07 13.33
CA TYR A 197 10.41 4.24 12.72
C TYR A 197 9.93 3.21 13.74
N GLY A 198 8.65 3.32 14.11
CA GLY A 198 8.05 2.64 15.26
C GLY A 198 6.89 1.72 14.90
N SER A 199 6.90 1.11 13.71
CA SER A 199 5.84 0.17 13.30
C SER A 199 5.80 -1.07 14.20
N SER A 200 4.62 -1.39 14.73
CA SER A 200 4.44 -2.61 15.52
C SER A 200 4.29 -3.85 14.63
N GLN A 201 3.88 -3.66 13.39
CA GLN A 201 3.54 -4.73 12.45
C GLN A 201 4.73 -5.14 11.57
N GLU A 202 4.58 -6.25 10.86
CA GLU A 202 5.49 -6.64 9.77
C GLU A 202 4.99 -5.98 8.49
N GLU A 203 5.81 -5.09 7.92
CA GLU A 203 5.47 -4.43 6.66
C GLU A 203 5.88 -5.29 5.46
N GLN A 204 4.98 -5.34 4.47
CA GLN A 204 5.18 -6.09 3.22
C GLN A 204 6.08 -5.34 2.22
N GLY A 205 6.21 -4.02 2.36
CA GLY A 205 7.04 -3.17 1.50
C GLY A 205 7.96 -2.26 2.31
N PHE A 206 8.97 -1.67 1.67
CA PHE A 206 9.82 -0.68 2.34
C PHE A 206 9.06 0.66 2.45
N PRO A 207 8.88 1.24 3.65
CA PRO A 207 7.99 2.37 3.85
C PRO A 207 8.45 3.65 3.11
N PRO A 208 7.58 4.29 2.30
CA PRO A 208 7.91 5.46 1.49
C PRO A 208 8.50 6.64 2.28
N LEU A 209 7.96 6.94 3.48
CA LEU A 209 8.44 8.04 4.32
C LEU A 209 9.88 7.84 4.79
N ILE A 210 10.31 6.59 4.94
CA ILE A 210 11.70 6.25 5.30
C ILE A 210 12.63 6.48 4.11
N ILE A 211 12.20 6.15 2.88
CA ILE A 211 12.96 6.48 1.66
C ILE A 211 13.19 8.00 1.55
N ARG A 212 12.14 8.79 1.81
CA ARG A 212 12.23 10.26 1.79
C ARG A 212 13.18 10.78 2.87
N ALA A 213 13.06 10.30 4.10
CA ALA A 213 13.96 10.66 5.21
C ALA A 213 15.43 10.35 4.89
N MET A 214 15.70 9.15 4.38
CA MET A 214 17.04 8.75 3.95
C MET A 214 17.54 9.66 2.81
N THR A 215 16.69 10.01 1.84
CA THR A 215 17.04 10.88 0.72
C THR A 215 17.41 12.29 1.18
N PHE A 216 16.72 12.83 2.19
CA PHE A 216 17.09 14.10 2.84
C PHE A 216 18.42 14.01 3.62
N GLY A 217 18.98 12.82 3.78
CA GLY A 217 20.18 12.61 4.59
C GLY A 217 19.89 12.76 6.07
N ILE A 218 18.77 12.18 6.53
CA ILE A 218 18.40 12.13 7.93
C ILE A 218 18.64 10.70 8.42
N PRO A 219 19.35 10.50 9.55
CA PRO A 219 19.55 9.18 10.12
C PRO A 219 18.21 8.63 10.61
N VAL A 220 17.90 7.43 10.15
CA VAL A 220 16.72 6.67 10.60
C VAL A 220 17.14 5.73 11.72
N VAL A 221 16.26 5.50 12.69
CA VAL A 221 16.37 4.46 13.70
C VAL A 221 15.20 3.52 13.47
N ASP A 222 15.52 2.30 13.14
CA ASP A 222 14.56 1.26 12.80
C ASP A 222 14.95 -0.03 13.55
N GLY A 223 13.95 -0.80 13.94
CA GLY A 223 14.15 -2.11 14.53
C GLY A 223 14.77 -3.11 13.55
N ALA A 224 14.71 -2.84 12.24
CA ALA A 224 15.23 -3.75 11.23
C ALA A 224 16.56 -3.32 10.59
N HIS A 225 16.86 -2.06 10.26
CA HIS A 225 18.06 -1.79 9.41
C HIS A 225 18.85 -0.48 9.53
N CYS A 226 18.33 0.56 10.18
CA CYS A 226 19.09 1.77 10.49
C CYS A 226 19.28 1.83 12.01
N VAL A 227 20.51 1.79 12.52
CA VAL A 227 20.83 1.62 13.97
C VAL A 227 19.82 0.69 14.72
N PHE A 228 20.04 -0.61 14.56
CA PHE A 228 19.17 -1.67 15.06
C PHE A 228 18.84 -1.55 16.56
N PHE A 229 17.56 -1.72 16.89
CA PHE A 229 17.13 -2.02 18.25
C PHE A 229 16.04 -3.11 18.25
N PRO A 230 16.12 -4.15 19.09
CA PRO A 230 15.04 -5.12 19.21
C PRO A 230 13.71 -4.42 19.57
N LYS A 231 12.63 -4.82 18.87
CA LYS A 231 11.27 -4.36 19.17
C LYS A 231 10.98 -4.57 20.67
N HIS A 232 10.39 -3.57 21.31
CA HIS A 232 10.06 -3.56 22.75
C HIS A 232 11.26 -3.55 23.73
N ASP A 233 12.50 -3.30 23.28
CA ASP A 233 13.65 -3.05 24.15
C ASP A 233 13.97 -1.54 24.22
N PRO A 234 13.46 -0.81 25.24
CA PRO A 234 13.74 0.61 25.40
C PRO A 234 15.21 0.89 25.73
N ASP A 235 15.94 -0.08 26.31
CA ASP A 235 17.36 0.09 26.63
C ASP A 235 18.22 0.01 25.37
N ALA A 236 17.85 -0.83 24.40
CA ALA A 236 18.49 -0.84 23.09
C ALA A 236 18.26 0.46 22.33
N LEU A 237 17.03 0.99 22.40
CA LEU A 237 16.71 2.27 21.80
C LEU A 237 17.50 3.43 22.45
N LEU A 238 17.67 3.40 23.78
CA LEU A 238 18.56 4.31 24.52
C LEU A 238 20.02 4.21 24.06
N ARG A 239 20.52 2.99 23.82
CA ARG A 239 21.87 2.77 23.27
C ARG A 239 22.00 3.35 21.87
N ALA A 240 21.03 3.09 20.99
CA ALA A 240 21.00 3.63 19.63
C ALA A 240 21.06 5.17 19.61
N PHE A 241 20.20 5.83 20.39
CA PHE A 241 20.20 7.30 20.52
C PHE A 241 21.49 7.84 21.13
N SER A 242 22.12 7.11 22.07
CA SER A 242 23.40 7.52 22.65
C SER A 242 24.56 7.47 21.64
N LEU A 243 24.47 6.64 20.60
CA LEU A 243 25.44 6.61 19.49
C LEU A 243 25.19 7.75 18.49
N LEU A 244 23.92 8.07 18.24
CA LEU A 244 23.52 9.10 17.29
C LEU A 244 23.66 10.52 17.85
N ILE A 245 23.60 10.69 19.16
CA ILE A 245 23.63 12.00 19.82
C ILE A 245 24.90 12.15 20.65
N SER A 246 25.68 13.18 20.36
CA SER A 246 26.84 13.59 21.16
C SER A 246 26.72 15.05 21.56
N ASN A 247 26.81 15.35 22.87
CA ASN A 247 26.73 16.72 23.41
C ASN A 247 25.49 17.53 22.96
N GLY A 248 24.33 16.87 22.85
CA GLY A 248 23.08 17.52 22.45
C GLY A 248 22.94 17.78 20.94
N ARG A 249 23.90 17.35 20.12
CA ARG A 249 23.87 17.43 18.64
C ARG A 249 24.08 16.06 18.02
N LEU A 250 23.82 15.96 16.71
CA LEU A 250 24.13 14.75 15.94
C LEU A 250 25.62 14.43 16.03
N SER A 251 25.94 13.16 16.23
CA SER A 251 27.31 12.66 16.26
C SER A 251 27.86 12.48 14.85
N LYS A 252 29.19 12.42 14.70
CA LYS A 252 29.83 12.06 13.42
C LYS A 252 29.37 10.70 12.89
N PHE A 253 29.01 9.79 13.80
CA PHE A 253 28.45 8.49 13.42
C PHE A 253 27.07 8.68 12.76
N ALA A 254 26.22 9.53 13.33
CA ALA A 254 24.92 9.85 12.74
C ALA A 254 25.05 10.47 11.33
N GLU A 255 25.99 11.39 11.13
CA GLU A 255 26.27 11.98 9.81
C GLU A 255 26.73 10.94 8.78
N THR A 256 27.52 9.95 9.22
CA THR A 256 27.98 8.84 8.38
C THR A 256 26.81 7.93 8.00
N VAL A 257 25.96 7.59 8.98
CA VAL A 257 24.74 6.79 8.74
C VAL A 257 23.82 7.51 7.76
N ALA A 258 23.62 8.81 7.96
CA ALA A 258 22.75 9.64 7.13
C ALA A 258 23.25 9.76 5.68
N SER A 259 24.55 9.99 5.48
CA SER A 259 25.15 10.05 4.14
C SER A 259 25.13 8.70 3.42
N SER A 260 25.37 7.60 4.14
CA SER A 260 25.23 6.25 3.59
C SER A 260 23.77 5.93 3.24
N GLY A 261 22.82 6.29 4.10
CA GLY A 261 21.39 6.11 3.88
C GLY A 261 20.91 6.86 2.64
N ARG A 262 21.36 8.10 2.44
CA ARG A 262 21.07 8.88 1.23
C ARG A 262 21.56 8.21 -0.05
N LEU A 263 22.74 7.62 -0.03
CA LEU A 263 23.31 6.90 -1.18
C LEU A 263 22.52 5.62 -1.49
N LEU A 264 22.10 4.91 -0.44
CA LEU A 264 21.30 3.69 -0.54
C LEU A 264 19.88 3.97 -1.06
N ALA A 265 19.22 5.00 -0.52
CA ALA A 265 17.86 5.37 -0.91
C ALA A 265 17.72 5.59 -2.42
N LYS A 266 18.74 6.15 -3.07
CA LYS A 266 18.74 6.40 -4.52
C LYS A 266 18.54 5.16 -5.37
N ASN A 267 18.92 3.97 -4.91
CA ASN A 267 18.78 2.76 -5.72
C ASN A 267 18.13 1.62 -4.94
N ILE A 268 17.37 1.98 -3.90
CA ILE A 268 16.59 1.02 -3.14
C ILE A 268 15.61 0.32 -4.08
N LEU A 269 15.64 -1.02 -4.08
CA LEU A 269 14.79 -1.87 -4.93
C LEU A 269 14.91 -1.62 -6.45
N ALA A 270 15.94 -0.91 -6.92
CA ALA A 270 16.08 -0.57 -8.34
C ALA A 270 16.24 -1.82 -9.21
N SER A 271 17.06 -2.77 -8.76
CA SER A 271 17.30 -4.02 -9.49
C SER A 271 16.05 -4.89 -9.52
N GLU A 272 15.37 -5.03 -8.38
CA GLU A 272 14.12 -5.76 -8.21
C GLU A 272 13.01 -5.19 -9.10
N CYS A 273 12.89 -3.86 -9.16
CA CYS A 273 11.93 -3.19 -10.03
C CYS A 273 12.25 -3.44 -11.52
N ILE A 274 13.48 -3.16 -11.97
CA ILE A 274 13.89 -3.33 -13.37
C ILE A 274 13.70 -4.79 -13.82
N THR A 275 14.15 -5.75 -13.02
CA THR A 275 14.01 -7.17 -13.31
C THR A 275 12.55 -7.63 -13.29
N GLY A 276 11.74 -7.11 -12.37
CA GLY A 276 10.30 -7.35 -12.31
C GLY A 276 9.60 -6.92 -13.60
N TYR A 277 9.83 -5.67 -14.05
CA TYR A 277 9.24 -5.18 -15.30
C TYR A 277 9.75 -5.95 -16.52
N ALA A 278 11.04 -6.25 -16.58
CA ALA A 278 11.62 -7.02 -17.68
C ALA A 278 11.01 -8.44 -17.74
N SER A 279 10.89 -9.12 -16.59
CA SER A 279 10.27 -10.44 -16.51
C SER A 279 8.80 -10.40 -16.89
N LEU A 280 8.06 -9.36 -16.47
CA LEU A 280 6.66 -9.19 -16.83
C LEU A 280 6.49 -9.07 -18.35
N LEU A 281 7.30 -8.23 -18.99
CA LEU A 281 7.26 -8.03 -20.45
C LEU A 281 7.61 -9.30 -21.21
N VAL A 282 8.61 -10.07 -20.76
CA VAL A 282 8.99 -11.36 -21.38
C VAL A 282 7.86 -12.38 -21.29
N ASN A 283 7.12 -12.42 -20.18
CA ASN A 283 6.05 -13.40 -19.98
C ASN A 283 4.75 -13.04 -20.71
N LEU A 284 4.53 -11.74 -20.97
CA LEU A 284 3.28 -11.21 -21.49
C LEU A 284 3.32 -10.95 -23.01
N LEU A 285 4.48 -10.64 -23.57
CA LEU A 285 4.65 -10.41 -25.00
C LEU A 285 4.94 -11.72 -25.73
N TYR A 286 4.03 -12.14 -26.61
CA TYR A 286 4.28 -13.23 -27.54
C TYR A 286 5.05 -12.71 -28.75
N PHE A 287 6.34 -13.01 -28.78
CA PHE A 287 7.18 -12.66 -29.91
C PHE A 287 7.14 -13.76 -30.98
N PRO A 288 6.93 -13.41 -32.26
CA PRO A 288 7.15 -14.34 -33.38
C PRO A 288 8.56 -14.93 -33.32
N SER A 289 8.73 -16.15 -33.84
CA SER A 289 10.02 -16.87 -33.86
C SER A 289 11.17 -16.09 -34.51
N ASP A 290 10.83 -15.12 -35.35
CA ASP A 290 11.78 -14.37 -36.17
C ASP A 290 12.24 -13.07 -35.49
N VAL A 291 11.68 -12.75 -34.32
CA VAL A 291 12.04 -11.55 -33.56
C VAL A 291 13.26 -11.84 -32.68
N LEU A 292 14.27 -10.99 -32.81
CA LEU A 292 15.43 -10.97 -31.94
C LEU A 292 15.01 -10.42 -30.58
N LEU A 293 14.84 -11.30 -29.60
CA LEU A 293 14.53 -10.92 -28.23
C LEU A 293 15.72 -10.13 -27.64
N PRO A 294 15.45 -9.18 -26.72
CA PRO A 294 16.51 -8.64 -25.87
C PRO A 294 17.19 -9.78 -25.11
N GLY A 295 18.45 -9.56 -24.70
CA GLY A 295 19.20 -10.53 -23.89
C GLY A 295 18.45 -10.96 -22.63
N PRO A 296 18.79 -12.12 -22.03
CA PRO A 296 18.07 -12.64 -20.88
C PRO A 296 18.11 -11.67 -19.70
N VAL A 297 17.01 -11.60 -18.94
CA VAL A 297 16.88 -10.72 -17.74
C VAL A 297 18.03 -10.95 -16.75
N SER A 298 18.59 -12.17 -16.69
CA SER A 298 19.75 -12.51 -15.87
C SER A 298 21.05 -11.78 -16.25
N GLU A 299 21.14 -11.20 -17.44
CA GLU A 299 22.28 -10.39 -17.90
C GLU A 299 22.14 -8.91 -17.54
N LEU A 300 20.98 -8.48 -17.01
CA LEU A 300 20.80 -7.11 -16.50
C LEU A 300 21.56 -6.92 -15.18
N LEU A 301 22.80 -6.46 -15.28
CA LEU A 301 23.66 -6.14 -14.14
C LEU A 301 23.38 -4.75 -13.53
N GLN A 302 22.31 -4.07 -13.98
CA GLN A 302 22.05 -2.69 -13.59
C GLN A 302 21.27 -2.62 -12.27
N ALA A 303 21.97 -2.26 -11.21
CA ALA A 303 21.42 -2.05 -9.88
C ALA A 303 21.15 -0.56 -9.56
N SER A 304 21.12 0.31 -10.58
CA SER A 304 20.95 1.75 -10.39
C SER A 304 20.11 2.39 -11.48
N TRP A 305 19.30 3.36 -11.09
CA TRP A 305 18.52 4.15 -12.03
C TRP A 305 19.42 5.07 -12.86
N GLU A 306 19.04 5.29 -14.12
CA GLU A 306 19.62 6.33 -14.96
C GLU A 306 19.10 7.73 -14.56
N TRP A 307 19.48 8.18 -13.36
CA TRP A 307 19.08 9.47 -12.77
C TRP A 307 19.30 10.69 -13.67
N ASN A 308 20.22 10.58 -14.64
CA ASN A 308 20.45 11.63 -15.63
C ASN A 308 19.26 11.86 -16.55
N LEU A 309 18.47 10.83 -16.83
CA LEU A 309 17.26 10.95 -17.66
C LEU A 309 16.20 11.79 -16.95
N PHE A 310 16.07 11.65 -15.63
CA PHE A 310 15.10 12.39 -14.81
C PHE A 310 15.53 13.83 -14.49
N ARG A 311 16.80 14.19 -14.74
CA ARG A 311 17.38 15.47 -14.27
C ARG A 311 16.63 16.69 -14.81
N LYS A 312 16.20 16.63 -16.07
CA LYS A 312 15.49 17.76 -16.72
C LYS A 312 14.11 17.94 -16.10
N GLU A 313 13.43 16.86 -15.80
CA GLU A 313 12.11 16.82 -15.18
C GLU A 313 12.20 17.31 -13.73
N ILE A 314 13.20 16.85 -12.96
CA ILE A 314 13.49 17.35 -11.59
C ILE A 314 13.71 18.87 -11.57
N GLU A 315 14.36 19.43 -12.60
CA GLU A 315 14.67 20.86 -12.66
C GLU A 315 13.48 21.75 -13.06
N HIS A 316 12.47 21.18 -13.74
CA HIS A 316 11.34 21.94 -14.29
C HIS A 316 10.00 21.62 -13.60
N SER A 317 9.94 20.59 -12.75
CA SER A 317 8.71 20.21 -12.06
C SER A 317 8.48 21.06 -10.81
N ASN A 318 7.60 22.05 -10.91
CA ASN A 318 6.81 22.49 -9.76
C ASN A 318 5.72 21.43 -9.55
N PHE A 319 6.09 20.32 -8.90
CA PHE A 319 5.12 19.27 -8.59
C PHE A 319 4.30 19.74 -7.38
N ASP A 320 3.26 20.52 -7.63
CA ASP A 320 2.06 20.38 -6.82
C ASP A 320 1.53 18.99 -7.16
N THR A 321 1.67 18.03 -6.24
CA THR A 321 0.80 16.85 -6.21
C THR A 321 -0.61 17.37 -5.96
N SER A 322 -1.20 17.96 -6.99
CA SER A 322 -2.59 18.35 -6.99
C SER A 322 -3.39 17.07 -6.93
N VAL A 323 -4.05 16.90 -5.81
CA VAL A 323 -5.08 15.91 -5.51
C VAL A 323 -6.22 15.95 -6.56
N ASP A 324 -6.26 16.97 -7.45
CA ASP A 324 -7.34 17.20 -8.41
C ASP A 324 -7.18 16.50 -9.78
N SER A 325 -6.16 15.68 -9.99
CA SER A 325 -5.93 15.04 -11.31
C SER A 325 -6.25 13.54 -11.40
N SER A 326 -6.87 12.95 -10.37
CA SER A 326 -7.27 11.54 -10.45
C SER A 326 -8.31 11.31 -11.56
N VAL A 327 -8.11 10.24 -12.33
CA VAL A 327 -9.06 9.78 -13.35
C VAL A 327 -10.44 9.49 -12.76
N VAL A 328 -10.50 9.17 -11.46
CA VAL A 328 -11.75 8.92 -10.75
C VAL A 328 -12.65 10.15 -10.76
N TYR A 329 -12.10 11.34 -10.47
CA TYR A 329 -12.88 12.59 -10.45
C TYR A 329 -13.42 12.96 -11.83
N THR A 330 -12.59 12.81 -12.86
CA THR A 330 -13.01 13.10 -14.24
C THR A 330 -14.07 12.11 -14.73
N VAL A 331 -13.95 10.82 -14.41
CA VAL A 331 -14.97 9.81 -14.72
C VAL A 331 -16.26 10.09 -13.97
N GLU A 332 -16.20 10.41 -12.66
CA GLU A 332 -17.37 10.80 -11.86
C GLU A 332 -18.06 12.06 -12.42
N GLU A 333 -17.29 13.06 -12.86
CA GLU A 333 -17.83 14.29 -13.43
C GLU A 333 -18.57 14.01 -14.75
N GLU A 334 -17.97 13.24 -15.66
CA GLU A 334 -18.60 12.85 -16.93
C GLU A 334 -19.87 12.01 -16.71
N LEU A 335 -19.85 11.10 -15.73
CA LEU A 335 -21.04 10.34 -15.33
C LEU A 335 -22.14 11.24 -14.76
N THR A 336 -21.77 12.23 -13.95
CA THR A 336 -22.73 13.20 -13.38
C THR A 336 -23.35 14.06 -14.48
N LYS A 337 -22.57 14.50 -15.47
CA LYS A 337 -23.08 15.19 -16.67
C LYS A 337 -24.06 14.31 -17.44
N HIS A 338 -23.74 13.04 -17.64
CA HIS A 338 -24.62 12.09 -18.34
C HIS A 338 -25.94 11.89 -17.60
N ILE A 339 -25.95 11.81 -16.27
CA ILE A 339 -27.17 11.70 -15.46
C ILE A 339 -28.02 12.99 -15.57
N ILE A 340 -27.38 14.16 -15.53
CA ILE A 340 -28.06 15.46 -15.68
C ILE A 340 -28.67 15.60 -17.08
N ASP A 341 -27.95 15.24 -18.14
CA ASP A 341 -28.44 15.31 -19.51
C ASP A 341 -29.54 14.27 -19.79
N THR A 342 -29.43 13.07 -19.21
CA THR A 342 -30.51 12.07 -19.25
C THR A 342 -31.76 12.58 -18.51
N SER A 343 -31.60 13.29 -17.38
CA SER A 343 -32.71 13.89 -16.65
C SER A 343 -33.37 15.06 -17.40
N LYS A 344 -32.58 15.87 -18.12
CA LYS A 344 -33.10 16.96 -18.97
C LYS A 344 -33.84 16.39 -20.19
N ASN A 345 -33.28 15.37 -20.84
CA ASN A 345 -33.94 14.67 -21.95
C ASN A 345 -35.20 13.92 -21.48
N ARG A 346 -35.27 13.51 -20.21
CA ARG A 346 -36.47 12.90 -19.62
C ARG A 346 -37.63 13.90 -19.46
N THR A 347 -37.35 15.19 -19.38
CA THR A 347 -38.38 16.26 -19.39
C THR A 347 -38.94 16.52 -20.79
N GLU A 348 -38.22 16.15 -21.86
CA GLU A 348 -38.65 16.32 -23.26
C GLU A 348 -39.21 15.03 -23.88
N LEU A 349 -38.92 13.85 -23.32
CA LEU A 349 -39.41 12.54 -23.79
C LEU A 349 -40.68 12.04 -23.06
N GLN A 350 -41.25 12.82 -22.13
CA GLN A 350 -42.42 12.40 -21.36
C GLN A 350 -43.74 12.35 -22.19
N ASP A 351 -43.71 12.66 -23.49
CA ASP A 351 -44.89 12.65 -24.36
C ASP A 351 -44.87 11.60 -25.50
N GLN A 352 -43.87 10.70 -25.61
CA GLN A 352 -43.84 9.73 -26.74
C GLN A 352 -43.59 8.25 -26.44
N ASP A 353 -43.11 7.83 -25.27
CA ASP A 353 -42.88 6.40 -24.98
C ASP A 353 -43.87 5.84 -23.95
N ALA A 354 -45.12 5.69 -24.35
CA ALA A 354 -46.04 4.77 -23.69
C ALA A 354 -45.93 3.40 -24.39
N LEU A 355 -45.55 2.36 -23.63
CA LEU A 355 -45.49 0.97 -24.11
C LEU A 355 -46.76 0.61 -24.87
N THR A 356 -46.61 0.15 -26.11
CA THR A 356 -47.76 -0.24 -26.94
C THR A 356 -48.11 -1.69 -26.61
N GLY A 357 -49.38 -2.11 -26.77
CA GLY A 357 -49.81 -3.48 -26.44
C GLY A 357 -48.98 -4.60 -27.10
N GLN A 358 -48.33 -4.32 -28.23
CA GLN A 358 -47.41 -5.24 -28.91
C GLN A 358 -46.11 -5.49 -28.13
N ASP A 359 -45.64 -4.52 -27.35
CA ASP A 359 -44.44 -4.65 -26.52
C ASP A 359 -44.71 -5.59 -25.33
N LEU A 360 -45.95 -5.60 -24.83
CA LEU A 360 -46.38 -6.49 -23.74
C LEU A 360 -46.63 -7.93 -24.23
N ASP A 361 -47.11 -8.08 -25.47
CA ASP A 361 -47.27 -9.38 -26.12
C ASP A 361 -45.91 -10.06 -26.38
N LEU A 362 -44.88 -9.29 -26.75
CA LEU A 362 -43.51 -9.81 -26.91
C LEU A 362 -42.89 -10.29 -25.59
N VAL A 363 -43.11 -9.58 -24.49
CA VAL A 363 -42.61 -10.00 -23.17
C VAL A 363 -43.30 -11.28 -22.70
N THR A 364 -44.60 -11.40 -22.92
CA THR A 364 -45.33 -12.64 -22.57
C THR A 364 -44.93 -13.82 -23.47
N GLU A 365 -44.54 -13.58 -24.73
CA GLU A 365 -44.01 -14.63 -25.61
C GLU A 365 -42.63 -15.12 -25.15
N ILE A 366 -41.76 -14.23 -24.65
CA ILE A 366 -40.46 -14.59 -24.07
C ILE A 366 -40.63 -15.39 -22.78
N GLU A 367 -41.51 -14.97 -21.87
CA GLU A 367 -41.80 -15.70 -20.62
C GLU A 367 -42.31 -17.13 -20.92
N ASN A 368 -43.20 -17.27 -21.91
CA ASN A 368 -43.71 -18.59 -22.33
C ASN A 368 -42.62 -19.47 -22.97
N PHE A 369 -41.63 -18.89 -23.64
CA PHE A 369 -40.51 -19.62 -24.23
C PHE A 369 -39.54 -20.14 -23.16
N GLU A 370 -39.22 -19.31 -22.17
CA GLU A 370 -38.35 -19.71 -21.05
C GLU A 370 -38.98 -20.80 -20.17
N ASP A 371 -40.30 -20.77 -19.99
CA ASP A 371 -41.04 -21.82 -19.30
C ASP A 371 -41.04 -23.15 -20.06
N TYR A 372 -41.05 -23.10 -21.41
CA TYR A 372 -40.96 -24.30 -22.24
C TYR A 372 -39.58 -24.95 -22.17
N GLU A 373 -38.51 -24.15 -22.28
CA GLU A 373 -37.12 -24.61 -22.13
C GLU A 373 -36.87 -25.24 -20.74
N ARG A 374 -37.45 -24.66 -19.68
CA ARG A 374 -37.34 -25.19 -18.31
C ARG A 374 -37.96 -26.58 -18.18
N LEU A 375 -39.16 -26.78 -18.74
CA LEU A 375 -39.86 -28.06 -18.71
C LEU A 375 -39.12 -29.14 -19.52
N GLU A 376 -38.54 -28.77 -20.67
CA GLU A 376 -37.76 -29.70 -21.49
C GLU A 376 -36.47 -30.14 -20.77
N MET A 377 -35.83 -29.22 -20.03
CA MET A 377 -34.64 -29.51 -19.23
C MET A 377 -34.94 -30.41 -18.02
N GLU A 378 -36.09 -30.23 -17.38
CA GLU A 378 -36.56 -31.11 -16.30
C GLU A 378 -36.87 -32.53 -16.82
N GLU A 379 -37.50 -32.66 -17.99
CA GLU A 379 -37.81 -33.97 -18.60
C GLU A 379 -36.55 -34.71 -19.08
N ILE A 380 -35.52 -33.98 -19.53
CA ILE A 380 -34.19 -34.53 -19.84
C ILE A 380 -33.49 -35.05 -18.57
N ASN A 381 -33.61 -34.31 -17.47
CA ASN A 381 -32.96 -34.67 -16.20
C ASN A 381 -33.60 -35.91 -15.55
N GLU A 382 -34.94 -36.06 -15.65
CA GLU A 382 -35.65 -37.27 -15.21
C GLU A 382 -35.27 -38.52 -16.05
N ARG A 383 -34.88 -38.34 -17.31
CA ARG A 383 -34.42 -39.44 -18.18
C ARG A 383 -32.98 -39.88 -17.90
N THR A 384 -32.18 -39.06 -17.23
CA THR A 384 -30.78 -39.38 -16.90
C THR A 384 -30.57 -40.08 -15.56
N GLU A 385 -31.60 -40.22 -14.71
CA GLU A 385 -31.46 -40.91 -13.41
C GLU A 385 -31.92 -42.38 -13.44
N ARG A 386 -31.09 -43.28 -14.01
CA ARG A 386 -31.07 -44.69 -13.58
C ARG A 386 -29.68 -45.31 -13.66
N HIS A 387 -28.99 -45.34 -12.51
CA HIS A 387 -28.20 -46.49 -12.06
C HIS A 387 -28.12 -46.50 -10.51
N LEU A 388 -29.24 -46.89 -9.88
CA LEU A 388 -29.40 -47.11 -8.44
C LEU A 388 -28.74 -48.43 -7.99
N GLY A 389 -27.40 -48.46 -7.93
CA GLY A 389 -26.66 -49.67 -7.52
C GLY A 389 -25.35 -49.46 -6.77
N VAL A 390 -24.96 -48.21 -6.45
CA VAL A 390 -23.59 -47.92 -5.97
C VAL A 390 -23.54 -47.29 -4.57
N TRP A 391 -24.67 -46.77 -4.05
CA TRP A 391 -24.69 -46.04 -2.78
C TRP A 391 -24.50 -46.93 -1.53
N ASP A 392 -25.03 -48.15 -1.52
CA ASP A 392 -24.88 -49.08 -0.38
C ASP A 392 -23.44 -49.59 -0.22
N GLU A 393 -22.68 -49.65 -1.31
CA GLU A 393 -21.26 -50.04 -1.30
C GLU A 393 -20.36 -48.88 -0.83
N ILE A 394 -20.68 -47.64 -1.23
CA ILE A 394 -19.99 -46.42 -0.77
C ILE A 394 -20.23 -46.19 0.72
N TYR A 395 -21.46 -46.36 1.21
CA TYR A 395 -21.79 -46.16 2.64
C TYR A 395 -21.10 -47.20 3.54
N ARG A 396 -20.94 -48.45 3.06
CA ARG A 396 -20.19 -49.50 3.74
C ARG A 396 -18.68 -49.26 3.76
N ASN A 397 -18.13 -48.67 2.70
CA ASN A 397 -16.70 -48.38 2.60
C ASN A 397 -16.31 -47.13 3.42
N ALA A 398 -17.14 -46.08 3.42
CA ALA A 398 -16.91 -44.88 4.23
C ALA A 398 -16.90 -45.18 5.74
N ARG A 399 -17.79 -46.07 6.21
CA ARG A 399 -17.86 -46.47 7.63
C ARG A 399 -16.75 -47.44 8.06
N LYS A 400 -16.06 -48.06 7.10
CA LYS A 400 -14.89 -48.94 7.35
C LYS A 400 -13.58 -48.15 7.38
N SER A 401 -13.45 -47.06 6.62
CA SER A 401 -12.25 -46.20 6.64
C SER A 401 -12.15 -45.30 7.87
N GLU A 402 -13.28 -44.94 8.49
CA GLU A 402 -13.32 -44.08 9.68
C GLU A 402 -12.91 -44.80 10.98
N LYS A 403 -12.93 -46.14 11.02
CA LYS A 403 -12.57 -46.93 12.21
C LYS A 403 -11.10 -47.35 12.30
N LEU A 404 -10.27 -46.98 11.32
CA LEU A 404 -8.87 -47.39 11.25
C LEU A 404 -7.95 -46.18 10.99
N ARG A 405 -7.95 -45.21 11.91
CA ARG A 405 -6.72 -44.62 12.51
C ARG A 405 -7.06 -43.50 13.50
N PHE A 406 -6.95 -43.84 14.77
CA PHE A 406 -6.53 -42.97 15.89
C PHE A 406 -5.22 -42.22 15.53
N GLU A 407 -4.78 -41.08 16.09
CA GLU A 407 -4.91 -40.54 17.44
C GLU A 407 -4.26 -39.12 17.46
N ALA A 408 -4.91 -38.16 18.13
CA ALA A 408 -4.37 -36.99 18.86
C ALA A 408 -3.46 -35.93 18.19
N ASN A 409 -3.93 -34.67 18.32
CA ASN A 409 -3.26 -33.38 18.19
C ASN A 409 -2.82 -32.93 16.79
N GLU A 410 -3.70 -32.17 16.12
CA GLU A 410 -3.45 -30.80 15.65
C GLU A 410 -4.76 -30.22 15.11
N ARG A 411 -4.95 -28.90 15.27
CA ARG A 411 -6.19 -28.18 14.94
C ARG A 411 -6.44 -28.21 13.43
N ASP A 412 -7.72 -28.41 13.10
CA ASP A 412 -8.29 -28.45 11.75
C ASP A 412 -7.86 -27.29 10.84
N GLU A 413 -7.03 -27.60 9.85
CA GLU A 413 -6.91 -26.84 8.60
C GLU A 413 -8.11 -27.11 7.65
N GLY A 414 -8.90 -28.16 7.92
CA GLY A 414 -10.00 -28.62 7.06
C GLY A 414 -11.29 -27.80 7.12
N GLU A 415 -11.44 -26.86 8.07
CA GLU A 415 -12.61 -25.98 8.10
C GLU A 415 -12.53 -24.84 7.06
N LEU A 416 -11.33 -24.46 6.60
CA LEU A 416 -11.14 -23.43 5.56
C LEU A 416 -11.52 -23.92 4.16
N GLU A 417 -11.50 -25.23 3.92
CA GLU A 417 -11.84 -25.81 2.60
C GLU A 417 -13.35 -26.00 2.38
N ARG A 418 -14.19 -25.91 3.43
CA ARG A 418 -15.65 -26.12 3.31
C ARG A 418 -16.43 -24.88 2.88
N THR A 419 -15.81 -23.71 2.88
CA THR A 419 -16.36 -22.50 2.26
C THR A 419 -15.59 -22.25 0.98
N GLY A 420 -16.21 -22.52 -0.18
CA GLY A 420 -15.67 -22.20 -1.51
C GLY A 420 -15.59 -20.69 -1.79
N GLN A 421 -15.16 -19.90 -0.81
CA GLN A 421 -14.69 -18.54 -1.02
C GLN A 421 -13.27 -18.62 -1.57
N PRO A 422 -12.94 -17.88 -2.64
CA PRO A 422 -11.55 -17.75 -3.06
C PRO A 422 -10.78 -17.06 -1.92
N VAL A 423 -10.00 -17.83 -1.18
CA VAL A 423 -9.00 -17.27 -0.26
C VAL A 423 -7.83 -16.87 -1.14
N CYS A 424 -7.73 -15.58 -1.46
CA CYS A 424 -6.49 -15.01 -1.98
C CYS A 424 -5.45 -15.05 -0.85
N ILE A 425 -4.72 -16.16 -0.74
CA ILE A 425 -3.52 -16.23 0.08
C ILE A 425 -2.41 -15.54 -0.72
N TYR A 426 -2.11 -14.29 -0.35
CA TYR A 426 -0.87 -13.65 -0.77
C TYR A 426 0.27 -14.28 0.04
N GLU A 427 0.88 -15.35 -0.48
CA GLU A 427 2.11 -15.83 0.13
C GLU A 427 3.29 -15.01 -0.40
N ILE A 428 3.84 -14.16 0.47
CA ILE A 428 5.25 -13.77 0.42
C ILE A 428 5.83 -14.03 1.80
N TYR A 429 6.54 -15.14 1.94
CA TYR A 429 7.30 -15.41 3.15
C TYR A 429 8.57 -14.53 3.16
N GLY A 430 8.53 -13.44 3.93
CA GLY A 430 9.66 -12.55 4.23
C GLY A 430 9.91 -12.46 5.73
N GLY A 431 10.21 -13.60 6.39
CA GLY A 431 10.41 -13.64 7.85
C GLY A 431 11.40 -12.58 8.38
N ALA A 432 11.18 -12.14 9.62
CA ALA A 432 11.92 -11.12 10.40
C ALA A 432 13.28 -10.67 9.80
N GLY A 433 13.27 -9.55 9.07
CA GLY A 433 14.42 -9.01 8.34
C GLY A 433 14.18 -8.84 6.82
N ALA A 434 12.94 -8.57 6.41
CA ALA A 434 12.38 -8.68 5.05
C ALA A 434 13.01 -7.82 3.93
N TRP A 435 14.13 -7.13 4.16
CA TRP A 435 14.78 -6.27 3.17
C TRP A 435 16.22 -6.70 2.90
N PRO A 436 16.45 -7.69 2.01
CA PRO A 436 17.76 -8.28 1.73
C PRO A 436 18.86 -7.26 1.40
N PHE A 437 18.49 -6.16 0.73
CA PHE A 437 19.39 -5.07 0.34
C PHE A 437 19.96 -4.25 1.51
N LEU A 438 19.45 -4.44 2.73
CA LEU A 438 19.93 -3.76 3.94
C LEU A 438 20.86 -4.63 4.81
N HIS A 439 21.14 -5.87 4.40
CA HIS A 439 21.99 -6.81 5.13
C HIS A 439 23.37 -6.96 4.47
N HIS A 440 24.43 -7.00 5.29
CA HIS A 440 25.75 -7.50 4.87
C HIS A 440 25.95 -8.90 5.46
N GLY A 441 25.28 -9.90 4.88
CA GLY A 441 25.43 -11.32 5.27
C GLY A 441 24.16 -12.15 5.10
N SER A 442 24.32 -13.44 4.85
CA SER A 442 23.21 -14.39 4.69
C SER A 442 22.63 -14.80 6.05
N LEU A 443 21.40 -14.37 6.35
CA LEU A 443 20.64 -14.87 7.50
C LEU A 443 19.75 -16.04 7.02
N TYR A 444 20.24 -17.27 7.16
CA TYR A 444 19.41 -18.46 6.99
C TYR A 444 18.88 -18.90 8.36
N ARG A 445 17.57 -19.11 8.48
CA ARG A 445 16.99 -19.92 9.55
C ARG A 445 16.05 -20.94 8.92
N GLY A 446 16.32 -22.22 9.17
CA GLY A 446 15.47 -23.31 8.72
C GLY A 446 14.12 -23.25 9.43
N LEU A 447 13.05 -23.46 8.67
CA LEU A 447 11.69 -23.61 9.17
C LEU A 447 11.46 -25.07 9.54
N SER A 448 10.89 -25.29 10.73
CA SER A 448 10.44 -26.58 11.25
C SER A 448 8.93 -26.58 11.39
#